data_AF-A0A7M7R260-F1
#
_entry.id   AF-A0A7M7R260-F1
#
_cell.length_a   1.000
_cell.length_b   1.000
_cell.length_c   1.000
_cell.angle_alpha   90.00
_cell.angle_beta   90.00
_cell.angle_gamma   90.00
#
_symmetry.space_group_name_H-M   'P 1'
#
loop_
_entity.id
_entity.type
_entity.pdbx_description
1 polymer ?
#
loop_
_entity_poly.entity_id
_entity_poly.type
_entity_poly.pdbx_seq_one_letter_code
_entity_poly.pdbx_strand_id
1 'polypeptide(L)'
;MARYHTIHRQLEESPEVKMFEKYNDFAKEMSDKTGELYPTTKLYRLFKNLRAALSMGLSLPDWCSKEEHEKLEDLAHLSSLIRTHTPQMTRIVAGPMVQQFLENIEKSDKGLDGKEIYLYSGHDVNIAQFCNAHKIPDYGTALIIEKLRGPDSQVYARYKSLVASILPDEESRSCFPTYQTQSLVDTCLSISNK
;
A
#
# COMPACT_ATOMS: atom_id res chain seq x y z
N MET A 1 -3.77 -18.67 3.24
CA MET A 1 -4.90 -18.03 2.51
C MET A 1 -6.26 -18.27 3.14
N ALA A 2 -6.66 -19.52 3.48
CA ALA A 2 -7.98 -19.79 4.09
C ALA A 2 -8.32 -18.94 5.33
N ARG A 3 -7.35 -18.78 6.25
CA ARG A 3 -7.51 -17.95 7.47
C ARG A 3 -7.72 -16.46 7.17
N TYR A 4 -7.07 -15.93 6.13
CA TYR A 4 -7.24 -14.52 5.71
C TYR A 4 -8.64 -14.30 5.14
N HIS A 5 -9.16 -15.24 4.34
CA HIS A 5 -10.52 -15.14 3.81
C HIS A 5 -11.58 -15.25 4.90
N THR A 6 -11.35 -16.06 5.94
CA THR A 6 -12.25 -16.10 7.11
C THR A 6 -12.27 -14.76 7.85
N ILE A 7 -11.11 -14.16 8.11
CA ILE A 7 -11.00 -12.85 8.78
C ILE A 7 -11.62 -11.75 7.90
N HIS A 8 -11.37 -11.79 6.59
CA HIS A 8 -11.94 -10.84 5.64
C HIS A 8 -13.45 -11.00 5.49
N ARG A 9 -13.99 -12.21 5.63
CA ARG A 9 -15.45 -12.44 5.66
C ARG A 9 -16.05 -11.96 6.98
N GLN A 10 -15.36 -12.16 8.10
CA GLN A 10 -15.77 -11.60 9.40
C GLN A 10 -15.74 -10.07 9.41
N LEU A 11 -14.91 -9.45 8.55
CA LEU A 11 -14.95 -8.01 8.31
C LEU A 11 -16.22 -7.55 7.60
N GLU A 12 -16.99 -8.42 6.93
CA GLU A 12 -18.27 -8.02 6.29
C GLU A 12 -19.31 -7.52 7.31
N GLU A 13 -19.19 -7.92 8.59
CA GLU A 13 -20.05 -7.46 9.69
C GLU A 13 -19.40 -6.35 10.54
N SER A 14 -18.21 -5.90 10.17
CA SER A 14 -17.40 -4.99 10.97
C SER A 14 -17.74 -3.51 10.72
N PRO A 15 -17.42 -2.61 11.67
CA PRO A 15 -17.56 -1.15 11.48
C PRO A 15 -16.87 -0.64 10.20
N GLU A 16 -15.85 -1.34 9.72
CA GLU A 16 -15.08 -0.97 8.54
C GLU A 16 -15.87 -1.20 7.24
N VAL A 17 -16.72 -2.22 7.17
CA VAL A 17 -17.63 -2.40 6.02
C VAL A 17 -18.78 -1.40 6.05
N LYS A 18 -19.18 -0.93 7.23
CA LYS A 18 -20.09 0.22 7.36
C LYS A 18 -19.51 1.50 6.80
N MET A 19 -18.17 1.66 6.77
CA MET A 19 -17.53 2.80 6.11
C MET A 19 -17.73 2.79 4.58
N PHE A 20 -17.99 1.64 3.97
CA PHE A 20 -18.36 1.56 2.56
C PHE A 20 -19.84 1.84 2.31
N GLU A 21 -20.73 1.65 3.29
CA GLU A 21 -22.17 1.83 3.10
C GLU A 21 -22.53 3.24 2.60
N LYS A 22 -21.79 4.27 3.05
CA LYS A 22 -21.96 5.65 2.56
C LYS A 22 -21.66 5.84 1.07
N TYR A 23 -21.01 4.87 0.42
CA TYR A 23 -20.71 4.88 -1.01
C TYR A 23 -21.64 3.96 -1.81
N ASN A 24 -22.66 3.32 -1.21
CA ASN A 24 -23.54 2.40 -1.94
C ASN A 24 -24.31 3.09 -3.07
N ASP A 25 -24.88 4.27 -2.80
CA ASP A 25 -25.58 5.05 -3.82
C ASP A 25 -24.62 5.49 -4.93
N PHE A 26 -23.41 5.90 -4.56
CA PHE A 26 -22.35 6.26 -5.50
C PHE A 26 -21.93 5.05 -6.37
N ALA A 27 -21.77 3.86 -5.78
CA ALA A 27 -21.43 2.65 -6.52
C ALA A 27 -22.52 2.25 -7.52
N LYS A 28 -23.80 2.46 -7.16
CA LYS A 28 -24.93 2.26 -8.08
C LYS A 28 -24.88 3.26 -9.23
N GLU A 29 -24.69 4.53 -8.94
CA GLU A 29 -24.54 5.59 -9.95
C GLU A 29 -23.38 5.32 -10.91
N MET A 30 -22.22 4.89 -10.39
CA MET A 30 -21.07 4.51 -11.23
C MET A 30 -21.38 3.28 -12.08
N SER A 31 -22.13 2.32 -11.56
CA SER A 31 -22.53 1.13 -12.33
C SER A 31 -23.46 1.51 -13.50
N ASP A 32 -24.39 2.44 -13.26
CA ASP A 32 -25.29 2.95 -14.29
C ASP A 32 -24.53 3.73 -15.38
N LYS A 33 -23.52 4.54 -14.99
CA LYS A 33 -22.69 5.32 -15.93
C LYS A 33 -21.73 4.47 -16.76
N THR A 34 -21.16 3.42 -16.18
CA THR A 34 -20.14 2.58 -16.82
C THR A 34 -20.71 1.35 -17.53
N GLY A 35 -21.94 0.94 -17.17
CA GLY A 35 -22.53 -0.31 -17.63
C GLY A 35 -21.95 -1.57 -16.97
N GLU A 36 -21.01 -1.43 -16.01
CA GLU A 36 -20.46 -2.54 -15.24
C GLU A 36 -21.01 -2.52 -13.81
N LEU A 37 -21.51 -3.66 -13.33
CA LEU A 37 -21.96 -3.77 -11.95
C LEU A 37 -20.76 -3.84 -10.98
N TYR A 38 -20.61 -2.82 -10.14
CA TYR A 38 -19.58 -2.80 -9.11
C TYR A 38 -20.18 -3.06 -7.71
N PRO A 39 -19.74 -4.12 -7.00
CA PRO A 39 -19.84 -4.12 -5.55
C PRO A 39 -19.10 -2.90 -4.99
N THR A 40 -19.65 -2.23 -3.98
CA THR A 40 -19.06 -1.01 -3.40
C THR A 40 -17.59 -1.20 -3.00
N THR A 41 -17.26 -2.34 -2.41
CA THR A 41 -15.89 -2.71 -2.01
C THR A 41 -14.93 -2.97 -3.18
N LYS A 42 -15.43 -3.05 -4.41
CA LYS A 42 -14.66 -3.25 -5.64
C LYS A 42 -14.63 -2.04 -6.56
N LEU A 43 -15.28 -0.93 -6.17
CA LEU A 43 -15.31 0.29 -6.95
C LEU A 43 -13.91 0.93 -7.12
N TYR A 44 -12.95 0.58 -6.27
CA TYR A 44 -11.53 0.96 -6.44
C TYR A 44 -10.94 0.50 -7.79
N ARG A 45 -11.52 -0.52 -8.43
CA ARG A 45 -11.08 -0.99 -9.76
C ARG A 45 -11.35 0.07 -10.83
N LEU A 46 -12.48 0.75 -10.74
CA LEU A 46 -12.81 1.86 -11.63
C LEU A 46 -11.80 2.99 -11.49
N PHE A 47 -11.46 3.37 -10.25
CA PHE A 47 -10.38 4.33 -9.99
C PHE A 47 -9.05 3.91 -10.64
N LYS A 48 -8.62 2.65 -10.45
CA LYS A 48 -7.38 2.14 -11.05
C LYS A 48 -7.39 2.21 -12.57
N ASN A 49 -8.52 1.95 -13.21
CA ASN A 49 -8.66 2.05 -14.66
C ASN A 49 -8.54 3.50 -15.13
N LEU A 50 -9.21 4.44 -14.47
CA LEU A 50 -9.13 5.88 -14.79
C LEU A 50 -7.72 6.42 -14.58
N ARG A 51 -7.05 6.03 -13.49
CA ARG A 51 -5.65 6.38 -13.23
C ARG A 51 -4.70 5.86 -14.31
N ALA A 52 -4.92 4.63 -14.79
CA ALA A 52 -4.14 4.08 -15.89
C ALA A 52 -4.36 4.88 -17.19
N ALA A 53 -5.60 5.24 -17.50
CA ALA A 53 -5.92 6.08 -18.67
C ALA A 53 -5.21 7.45 -18.59
N LEU A 54 -5.29 8.12 -17.43
CA LEU A 54 -4.58 9.37 -17.18
C LEU A 54 -3.06 9.23 -17.36
N SER A 55 -2.45 8.15 -16.87
CA SER A 55 -1.00 7.91 -17.05
C SER A 55 -0.58 7.70 -18.50
N MET A 56 -1.51 7.38 -19.39
CA MET A 56 -1.29 7.28 -20.83
C MET A 56 -1.56 8.60 -21.56
N GLY A 57 -1.87 9.69 -20.84
CA GLY A 57 -2.23 10.98 -21.42
C GLY A 57 -3.64 11.03 -21.99
N LEU A 58 -4.51 10.08 -21.64
CA LEU A 58 -5.92 10.10 -22.02
C LEU A 58 -6.72 10.99 -21.06
N SER A 59 -7.78 11.61 -21.57
CA SER A 59 -8.72 12.36 -20.73
C SER A 59 -9.63 11.43 -19.94
N LEU A 60 -10.15 11.94 -18.82
CA LEU A 60 -11.25 11.27 -18.12
C LEU A 60 -12.52 11.28 -19.00
N PRO A 61 -13.41 10.29 -18.85
CA PRO A 61 -14.72 10.30 -19.50
C PRO A 61 -15.54 11.53 -19.08
N ASP A 62 -16.45 11.99 -19.94
CA ASP A 62 -17.29 13.18 -19.68
C ASP A 62 -18.10 13.12 -18.38
N TRP A 63 -18.48 11.90 -17.97
CA TRP A 63 -19.22 11.69 -16.73
C TRP A 63 -18.36 11.82 -15.48
N CYS A 64 -17.02 11.74 -15.59
CA CYS A 64 -16.11 11.73 -14.46
C CYS A 64 -15.57 13.14 -14.20
N SER A 65 -16.34 13.92 -13.46
CA SER A 65 -15.89 15.19 -12.90
C SER A 65 -14.79 14.98 -11.87
N LYS A 66 -14.15 16.10 -11.48
CA LYS A 66 -13.16 16.12 -10.41
C LYS A 66 -13.71 15.53 -9.09
N GLU A 67 -14.97 15.84 -8.75
CA GLU A 67 -15.59 15.35 -7.51
C GLU A 67 -15.80 13.82 -7.55
N GLU A 68 -16.21 13.26 -8.69
CA GLU A 68 -16.36 11.82 -8.84
C GLU A 68 -15.01 11.11 -8.79
N HIS A 69 -13.99 11.70 -9.42
CA HIS A 69 -12.63 11.17 -9.38
C HIS A 69 -12.09 11.15 -7.93
N GLU A 70 -12.26 12.23 -7.18
CA GLU A 70 -11.86 12.31 -5.76
C GLU A 70 -12.61 11.28 -4.90
N LYS A 71 -13.91 11.09 -5.10
CA LYS A 71 -14.68 10.04 -4.39
C LYS A 71 -14.19 8.62 -4.72
N LEU A 72 -13.85 8.37 -5.97
CA LEU A 72 -13.27 7.10 -6.42
C LEU A 72 -11.90 6.86 -5.79
N GLU A 73 -11.08 7.90 -5.68
CA GLU A 73 -9.78 7.87 -5.01
C GLU A 73 -9.92 7.55 -3.52
N ASP A 74 -10.81 8.25 -2.80
CA ASP A 74 -11.09 8.01 -1.38
C ASP A 74 -11.51 6.56 -1.12
N LEU A 75 -12.38 6.02 -1.97
CA LEU A 75 -12.81 4.63 -1.87
C LEU A 75 -11.66 3.66 -2.13
N ALA A 76 -10.79 3.98 -3.09
CA ALA A 76 -9.60 3.19 -3.36
C ALA A 76 -8.61 3.20 -2.19
N HIS A 77 -8.44 4.35 -1.52
CA HIS A 77 -7.68 4.47 -0.27
C HIS A 77 -8.29 3.62 0.84
N LEU A 78 -9.59 3.73 1.09
CA LEU A 78 -10.30 2.92 2.08
C LEU A 78 -10.13 1.41 1.81
N SER A 79 -10.24 1.00 0.54
CA SER A 79 -10.03 -0.38 0.10
C SER A 79 -8.61 -0.89 0.34
N SER A 80 -7.62 0.01 0.32
CA SER A 80 -6.24 -0.33 0.67
C SER A 80 -6.07 -0.49 2.17
N LEU A 81 -6.53 0.50 2.96
CA LEU A 81 -6.38 0.53 4.43
C LEU A 81 -7.02 -0.67 5.12
N ILE A 82 -8.18 -1.12 4.64
CA ILE A 82 -8.89 -2.25 5.25
C ILE A 82 -8.08 -3.54 5.20
N ARG A 83 -7.15 -3.69 4.24
CA ARG A 83 -6.31 -4.89 4.12
C ARG A 83 -5.31 -5.05 5.26
N THR A 84 -5.00 -3.98 5.98
CA THR A 84 -4.06 -3.93 7.11
C THR A 84 -4.69 -3.29 8.35
N HIS A 85 -6.02 -3.34 8.46
CA HIS A 85 -6.74 -2.62 9.52
C HIS A 85 -6.44 -3.13 10.93
N THR A 86 -6.32 -4.46 11.09
CA THR A 86 -6.02 -5.07 12.39
C THR A 86 -4.56 -5.53 12.44
N PRO A 87 -3.93 -5.54 13.64
CA PRO A 87 -2.57 -6.07 13.79
C PRO A 87 -2.40 -7.49 13.24
N GLN A 88 -3.41 -8.35 13.40
CA GLN A 88 -3.41 -9.71 12.88
C GLN A 88 -3.42 -9.74 11.35
N MET A 89 -4.20 -8.89 10.69
CA MET A 89 -4.21 -8.77 9.23
C MET A 89 -2.88 -8.22 8.72
N THR A 90 -2.35 -7.18 9.36
CA THR A 90 -1.03 -6.62 9.03
C THR A 90 0.06 -7.68 9.15
N ARG A 91 0.04 -8.50 10.19
CA ARG A 91 0.99 -9.61 10.34
C ARG A 91 0.87 -10.65 9.23
N ILE A 92 -0.35 -11.01 8.82
CA ILE A 92 -0.56 -11.97 7.73
C ILE A 92 -0.09 -11.39 6.38
N VAL A 93 -0.32 -10.11 6.15
CA VAL A 93 -0.13 -9.46 4.84
C VAL A 93 1.29 -8.94 4.67
N ALA A 94 1.80 -8.15 5.63
CA ALA A 94 3.12 -7.53 5.56
C ALA A 94 4.22 -8.33 6.29
N GLY A 95 3.84 -9.18 7.25
CA GLY A 95 4.80 -9.93 8.09
C GLY A 95 5.80 -10.78 7.30
N PRO A 96 5.39 -11.58 6.30
CA PRO A 96 6.34 -12.37 5.50
C PRO A 96 7.40 -11.51 4.79
N MET A 97 7.00 -10.34 4.29
CA MET A 97 7.92 -9.41 3.64
C MET A 97 8.91 -8.80 4.64
N VAL A 98 8.41 -8.36 5.80
CA VAL A 98 9.24 -7.85 6.91
C VAL A 98 10.26 -8.89 7.36
N GLN A 99 9.81 -10.13 7.57
CA GLN A 99 10.68 -11.23 7.95
C GLN A 99 11.78 -11.45 6.91
N GLN A 100 11.42 -11.48 5.63
CA GLN A 100 12.41 -11.67 4.56
C GLN A 100 13.46 -10.55 4.54
N PHE A 101 13.07 -9.29 4.79
CA PHE A 101 14.02 -8.18 4.89
C PHE A 101 14.98 -8.33 6.06
N LEU A 102 14.49 -8.72 7.23
CA LEU A 102 15.32 -8.94 8.41
C LEU A 102 16.32 -10.08 8.19
N GLU A 103 15.87 -11.19 7.60
CA GLU A 103 16.74 -12.32 7.26
C GLU A 103 17.84 -11.92 6.26
N ASN A 104 17.54 -11.07 5.28
CA ASN A 104 18.54 -10.58 4.33
C ASN A 104 19.58 -9.67 4.99
N ILE A 105 19.15 -8.79 5.89
CA ILE A 105 20.06 -7.92 6.65
C ILE A 105 21.02 -8.78 7.46
N GLU A 106 20.51 -9.82 8.13
CA GLU A 106 21.31 -10.76 8.91
C GLU A 106 22.27 -11.59 8.06
N LYS A 107 21.80 -12.15 6.93
CA LYS A 107 22.65 -12.90 5.98
C LYS A 107 23.78 -12.04 5.43
N SER A 108 23.46 -10.81 5.03
CA SER A 108 24.43 -9.84 4.53
C SER A 108 25.42 -9.42 5.63
N ASP A 109 24.98 -9.26 6.88
CA ASP A 109 25.87 -8.90 8.01
C ASP A 109 26.87 -10.02 8.35
N LYS A 110 26.41 -11.26 8.30
CA LYS A 110 27.25 -12.46 8.51
C LYS A 110 28.05 -12.87 7.27
N GLY A 111 27.90 -12.18 6.14
CA GLY A 111 28.57 -12.49 4.88
C GLY A 111 28.16 -13.85 4.28
N LEU A 112 26.94 -14.34 4.57
CA LEU A 112 26.52 -15.70 4.27
C LEU A 112 26.14 -15.95 2.81
N ASP A 113 25.71 -14.93 2.07
CA ASP A 113 25.24 -15.09 0.69
C ASP A 113 25.94 -14.18 -0.34
N GLY A 114 26.89 -13.34 0.11
CA GLY A 114 27.68 -12.45 -0.75
C GLY A 114 26.87 -11.35 -1.47
N LYS A 115 25.62 -11.10 -1.06
CA LYS A 115 24.75 -10.12 -1.73
C LYS A 115 24.88 -8.73 -1.12
N GLU A 116 25.01 -7.74 -2.00
CA GLU A 116 25.00 -6.31 -1.65
C GLU A 116 23.61 -5.68 -1.80
N ILE A 117 22.79 -6.18 -2.72
CA ILE A 117 21.45 -5.65 -3.02
C ILE A 117 20.45 -6.79 -3.16
N TYR A 118 19.26 -6.60 -2.57
CA TYR A 118 18.09 -7.45 -2.77
C TYR A 118 17.02 -6.63 -3.48
N LEU A 119 16.61 -7.06 -4.67
CA LEU A 119 15.61 -6.37 -5.46
C LEU A 119 14.29 -7.14 -5.47
N TYR A 120 13.21 -6.47 -5.10
CA TYR A 120 11.86 -7.02 -5.07
C TYR A 120 10.98 -6.24 -6.04
N SER A 121 10.50 -6.91 -7.09
CA SER A 121 9.42 -6.39 -7.92
C SER A 121 8.08 -6.80 -7.31
N GLY A 122 7.16 -5.85 -7.19
CA GLY A 122 5.87 -6.07 -6.56
C GLY A 122 4.82 -5.08 -7.05
N HIS A 123 3.67 -5.10 -6.39
CA HIS A 123 2.54 -4.23 -6.70
C HIS A 123 2.44 -3.08 -5.71
N ASP A 124 1.65 -2.06 -6.08
CA ASP A 124 1.25 -0.94 -5.22
C ASP A 124 0.80 -1.41 -3.82
N VAL A 125 0.03 -2.50 -3.75
CA VAL A 125 -0.44 -3.08 -2.50
C VAL A 125 0.71 -3.55 -1.60
N ASN A 126 1.80 -4.07 -2.16
CA ASN A 126 2.92 -4.53 -1.35
C ASN A 126 3.59 -3.35 -0.61
N ILE A 127 3.83 -2.25 -1.31
CA ILE A 127 4.41 -1.03 -0.73
C ILE A 127 3.44 -0.39 0.26
N ALA A 128 2.17 -0.26 -0.13
CA ALA A 128 1.14 0.35 0.70
C ALA A 128 0.96 -0.40 2.03
N GLN A 129 0.95 -1.73 1.98
CA GLN A 129 0.79 -2.57 3.17
C GLN A 129 2.04 -2.62 4.03
N PHE A 130 3.23 -2.64 3.41
CA PHE A 130 4.50 -2.66 4.14
C PHE A 130 4.71 -1.37 4.94
N CYS A 131 4.33 -0.22 4.37
CA CYS A 131 4.54 1.08 5.02
C CYS A 131 3.29 1.66 5.70
N ASN A 132 2.17 0.95 5.67
CA ASN A 132 0.86 1.50 6.07
C ASN A 132 0.60 2.87 5.42
N ALA A 133 0.77 2.93 4.10
CA ALA A 133 0.73 4.18 3.34
C ALA A 133 -0.66 4.83 3.39
N HIS A 134 -0.69 6.15 3.57
CA HIS A 134 -1.94 6.93 3.58
C HIS A 134 -2.49 7.21 2.17
N LYS A 135 -1.68 6.97 1.13
CA LYS A 135 -2.04 7.14 -0.27
C LYS A 135 -1.67 5.90 -1.10
N ILE A 136 -2.34 5.68 -2.22
CA ILE A 136 -1.96 4.61 -3.17
C ILE A 136 -0.63 5.01 -3.83
N PRO A 137 0.43 4.17 -3.74
CA PRO A 137 1.70 4.45 -4.39
C PRO A 137 1.56 4.74 -5.89
N ASP A 138 2.33 5.71 -6.39
CA ASP A 138 2.46 6.01 -7.82
C ASP A 138 3.24 4.93 -8.56
N TYR A 139 3.03 4.88 -9.88
CA TYR A 139 3.87 4.08 -10.76
C TYR A 139 5.34 4.48 -10.59
N GLY A 140 6.23 3.48 -10.53
CA GLY A 140 7.65 3.72 -10.29
C GLY A 140 8.00 4.09 -8.85
N THR A 141 7.06 4.04 -7.91
CA THR A 141 7.40 4.12 -6.48
C THR A 141 8.30 2.96 -6.10
N ALA A 142 9.44 3.28 -5.47
CA ALA A 142 10.38 2.32 -4.94
C ALA A 142 10.61 2.58 -3.45
N LEU A 143 10.55 1.50 -2.68
CA LEU A 143 10.98 1.50 -1.30
C LEU A 143 12.43 0.99 -1.22
N ILE A 144 13.30 1.78 -0.61
CA ILE A 144 14.71 1.43 -0.43
C ILE A 144 15.02 1.38 1.06
N ILE A 145 15.51 0.24 1.52
CA ILE A 145 16.00 0.04 2.89
C ILE A 145 17.50 -0.23 2.80
N GLU A 146 18.28 0.64 3.41
CA GLU A 146 19.74 0.57 3.39
C GLU A 146 20.26 0.10 4.74
N LYS A 147 21.08 -0.95 4.73
CA LYS A 147 21.90 -1.35 5.88
C LYS A 147 23.15 -0.47 5.91
N LEU A 148 23.39 0.21 7.03
CA LEU A 148 24.55 1.08 7.26
C LEU A 148 25.36 0.54 8.44
N ARG A 149 26.67 0.79 8.44
CA ARG A 149 27.53 0.51 9.60
C ARG A 149 28.07 1.82 10.15
N GLY A 150 27.85 2.06 11.43
CA GLY A 150 28.35 3.26 12.12
C GLY A 150 29.84 3.16 12.48
N PRO A 151 30.47 4.27 12.90
CA PRO A 151 31.84 4.29 13.40
C PRO A 151 32.04 3.38 14.63
N ASP A 152 30.97 3.14 15.38
CA ASP A 152 30.90 2.24 16.53
C ASP A 152 30.74 0.76 16.14
N SER A 153 30.83 0.44 14.85
CA SER A 153 30.60 -0.88 14.26
C SER A 153 29.17 -1.40 14.38
N GLN A 154 28.22 -0.60 14.89
CA GLN A 154 26.83 -0.99 15.01
C GLN A 154 26.12 -0.93 13.64
N VAL A 155 25.11 -1.79 13.47
CA VAL A 155 24.31 -1.88 12.26
C VAL A 155 23.07 -1.00 12.41
N TYR A 156 22.81 -0.17 11.40
CA TYR A 156 21.65 0.70 11.31
C TYR A 156 20.87 0.39 10.04
N ALA A 157 19.55 0.61 10.07
CA ALA A 157 18.71 0.58 8.88
C ALA A 157 18.22 2.00 8.56
N ARG A 158 18.33 2.43 7.30
CA ARG A 158 17.77 3.69 6.80
C ARG A 158 16.68 3.41 5.77
N TYR A 159 15.55 4.07 5.96
CA TYR A 159 14.40 4.01 5.07
C TYR A 159 14.44 5.19 4.09
N LYS A 160 14.22 4.91 2.80
CA LYS A 160 14.02 5.92 1.75
C LYS A 160 12.85 5.51 0.88
N SER A 161 11.99 6.48 0.56
CA SER A 161 11.01 6.36 -0.50
C SER A 161 11.48 7.15 -1.70
N LEU A 162 11.44 6.53 -2.87
CA LEU A 162 11.60 7.20 -4.15
C LEU A 162 10.26 7.15 -4.89
N VAL A 163 9.77 8.30 -5.35
CA VAL A 163 8.66 8.36 -6.30
C VAL A 163 9.25 8.87 -7.61
N ALA A 164 9.26 8.02 -8.63
CA ALA A 164 9.51 8.49 -9.99
C ALA A 164 8.21 9.13 -10.49
N SER A 165 8.06 10.45 -10.37
CA SER A 165 6.89 11.13 -10.90
C SER A 165 6.91 11.08 -12.44
N ILE A 166 6.00 10.27 -13.00
CA ILE A 166 5.70 10.28 -14.45
C ILE A 166 4.63 11.34 -14.75
N LEU A 167 3.84 11.74 -13.74
CA LEU A 167 2.80 12.75 -13.88
C LEU A 167 3.37 14.17 -13.66
N PRO A 168 3.06 15.14 -14.56
CA PRO A 168 3.80 16.39 -14.63
C PRO A 168 3.58 17.42 -13.50
N ASP A 169 2.66 17.27 -12.55
CA ASP A 169 2.32 18.38 -11.63
C ASP A 169 1.90 18.02 -10.19
N GLU A 170 2.16 16.81 -9.68
CA GLU A 170 2.00 16.58 -8.23
C GLU A 170 3.32 16.79 -7.49
N GLU A 171 3.36 17.81 -6.61
CA GLU A 171 4.34 17.86 -5.52
C GLU A 171 4.39 16.47 -4.86
N SER A 172 5.55 15.81 -4.91
CA SER A 172 5.78 14.51 -4.29
C SER A 172 5.70 14.61 -2.76
N ARG A 173 4.49 14.76 -2.22
CA ARG A 173 4.23 14.69 -0.79
C ARG A 173 4.41 13.24 -0.39
N SER A 174 5.30 12.99 0.59
CA SER A 174 5.61 11.64 1.06
C SER A 174 4.32 10.85 1.32
N CYS A 175 4.10 9.76 0.57
CA CYS A 175 3.02 8.79 0.81
C CYS A 175 3.18 8.05 2.15
N PHE A 176 4.32 8.27 2.80
CA PHE A 176 4.76 7.54 3.97
C PHE A 176 4.74 8.44 5.20
N PRO A 177 4.22 7.94 6.34
CA PRO A 177 4.40 8.60 7.62
C PRO A 177 5.90 8.82 7.92
N THR A 178 6.25 10.00 8.42
CA THR A 178 7.60 10.34 8.89
C THR A 178 7.90 9.57 10.19
N TYR A 179 8.42 8.35 10.07
CA TYR A 179 8.94 7.60 11.21
C TYR A 179 10.46 7.75 11.30
N GLN A 180 10.97 8.00 12.51
CA GLN A 180 12.39 7.82 12.81
C GLN A 180 12.73 6.33 12.65
N THR A 181 13.89 6.05 12.06
CA THR A 181 14.41 4.72 11.69
C THR A 181 14.32 3.67 12.80
N GLN A 182 14.39 4.07 14.07
CA GLN A 182 14.25 3.17 15.22
C GLN A 182 12.81 2.62 15.38
N SER A 183 11.79 3.46 15.18
CA SER A 183 10.39 3.05 15.43
C SER A 183 9.87 2.07 14.37
N LEU A 184 10.42 2.08 13.16
CA LEU A 184 10.06 1.14 12.10
C LEU A 184 10.64 -0.25 12.35
N VAL A 185 11.87 -0.34 12.87
CA VAL A 185 12.45 -1.61 13.33
C VAL A 185 11.61 -2.14 14.50
N ASP A 186 11.24 -1.30 15.45
CA ASP A 186 10.37 -1.71 16.57
C ASP A 186 8.94 -2.09 16.10
N THR A 187 8.41 -1.42 15.08
CA THR A 187 7.11 -1.76 14.47
C THR A 187 7.21 -3.07 13.69
N CYS A 188 8.26 -3.27 12.89
CA CYS A 188 8.54 -4.51 12.16
C CYS A 188 8.79 -5.69 13.12
N LEU A 189 9.54 -5.47 14.20
CA LEU A 189 9.82 -6.46 15.23
C LEU A 189 8.59 -6.75 16.08
N SER A 190 7.73 -5.77 16.38
CA SER A 190 6.47 -6.01 17.08
C SER A 190 5.45 -6.76 16.23
N ILE A 191 5.47 -6.57 14.90
CA ILE A 191 4.71 -7.39 13.93
C ILE A 191 5.28 -8.81 13.84
N SER A 192 6.60 -8.99 13.97
CA SER A 192 7.26 -10.29 13.90
C SER A 192 7.15 -11.11 15.20
N ASN A 193 7.30 -10.49 16.38
CA ASN A 193 7.59 -11.15 17.67
C ASN A 193 6.38 -11.37 18.62
N LYS A 194 5.13 -11.38 18.14
CA LYS A 194 3.96 -11.83 18.91
C LYS A 194 3.02 -12.69 18.09
#